data_AF-A0A2X3CMA2-F1
#
_entry.id   AF-A0A2X3CMA2-F1
#
_cell.length_a   1.000
_cell.length_b   1.000
_cell.length_c   1.000
_cell.angle_alpha   90.00
_cell.angle_beta   90.00
_cell.angle_gamma   90.00
#
_symmetry.space_group_name_H-M   'P 1'
#
loop_
_entity.id
_entity.type
_entity.pdbx_description
1 polymer ?
#
loop_
_entity_poly.entity_id
_entity_poly.type
_entity_poly.pdbx_seq_one_letter_code
_entity_poly.pdbx_strand_id
1 'polypeptide(L)'
;MNDIAHNLAQVRDKISGAAARCGRAPEEVTLLAVSKTKPASAIEEAIAAGQRAFGENYVQEGVEKINHFQQAGVSGLQWHFIGPLQSNKSRLVAEHFDWCHTVDRLKIATRLNEQRPAHLPPLKVLIQINISDEQSKSGIRWKRSTA
;
A
#
# COMPACT_ATOMS: atom_id res chain seq x y z
N MET A 1 19.54 -14.91 14.57
CA MET A 1 19.07 -15.01 13.17
C MET A 1 17.83 -14.14 13.05
N ASN A 2 17.91 -13.04 12.31
CA ASN A 2 16.78 -12.14 12.08
C ASN A 2 16.34 -12.30 10.62
N ASP A 3 15.76 -13.46 10.33
CA ASP A 3 15.23 -13.83 9.02
C ASP A 3 13.90 -13.11 8.78
N ILE A 4 13.67 -12.61 7.56
CA ILE A 4 12.42 -11.97 7.15
C ILE A 4 11.23 -12.91 7.40
N ALA A 5 11.39 -14.21 7.18
CA ALA A 5 10.34 -15.19 7.45
C ALA A 5 9.94 -15.23 8.93
N HIS A 6 10.93 -15.21 9.84
CA HIS A 6 10.70 -15.17 11.28
C HIS A 6 9.96 -13.90 11.71
N ASN A 7 10.40 -12.74 11.19
CA ASN A 7 9.76 -11.46 11.50
C ASN A 7 8.30 -11.41 11.02
N LEU A 8 8.02 -11.94 9.82
CA LEU A 8 6.65 -12.03 9.29
C LEU A 8 5.77 -12.93 10.15
N ALA A 9 6.27 -14.09 10.59
CA ALA A 9 5.54 -14.98 11.49
C ALA A 9 5.19 -14.27 12.81
N GLN A 10 6.18 -13.62 13.45
CA GLN A 10 5.96 -12.88 14.69
C GLN A 10 4.93 -11.76 14.55
N VAL A 11 4.93 -11.03 13.44
CA VAL A 11 3.95 -9.95 13.21
C VAL A 11 2.55 -10.52 12.96
N ARG A 12 2.43 -11.63 12.21
CA ARG A 12 1.15 -12.33 12.00
C ARG A 12 0.57 -12.85 13.31
N ASP A 13 1.39 -13.41 14.19
CA ASP A 13 0.96 -13.86 15.52
C ASP A 13 0.46 -12.69 16.39
N LYS A 14 1.15 -11.55 16.34
CA LYS A 14 0.70 -10.33 17.04
C LYS A 14 -0.66 -9.83 16.52
N ILE A 15 -0.86 -9.84 15.20
CA ILE A 15 -2.13 -9.47 14.57
C ILE A 15 -3.23 -10.41 15.03
N SER A 16 -3.01 -11.72 14.92
CA SER A 16 -3.98 -12.75 15.33
C SER A 16 -4.36 -12.62 16.80
N GLY A 17 -3.36 -12.49 17.68
CA GLY A 17 -3.61 -12.28 19.11
C GLY A 17 -4.34 -10.97 19.41
N ALA A 18 -4.08 -9.88 18.66
CA ALA A 18 -4.80 -8.62 18.83
C ALA A 18 -6.26 -8.70 18.37
N ALA A 19 -6.53 -9.35 17.24
CA ALA A 19 -7.88 -9.56 16.73
C ALA A 19 -8.71 -10.43 17.69
N ALA A 20 -8.15 -11.54 18.17
CA ALA A 20 -8.81 -12.42 19.14
C ALA A 20 -9.17 -11.68 20.45
N ARG A 21 -8.28 -10.83 20.97
CA ARG A 21 -8.54 -10.05 22.20
C ARG A 21 -9.72 -9.08 22.09
N CYS A 22 -10.08 -8.66 20.88
CA CYS A 22 -11.24 -7.78 20.64
C CYS A 22 -12.41 -8.48 19.93
N GLY A 23 -12.42 -9.82 19.89
CA GLY A 23 -13.52 -10.61 19.33
C GLY A 23 -13.66 -10.51 17.82
N ARG A 24 -12.59 -10.15 17.10
CA ARG A 24 -12.54 -10.06 15.63
C ARG A 24 -11.82 -11.25 15.04
N ALA A 25 -12.16 -11.61 13.81
CA ALA A 25 -11.43 -12.63 13.06
C ALA A 25 -10.07 -12.06 12.58
N PRO A 26 -8.94 -12.78 12.71
CA PRO A 26 -7.63 -12.31 12.23
C PRO A 26 -7.62 -11.92 10.75
N GLU A 27 -8.45 -12.59 9.93
CA GLU A 27 -8.58 -12.37 8.49
C GLU A 27 -9.16 -10.99 8.14
N GLU A 28 -9.79 -10.31 9.10
CA GLU A 28 -10.24 -8.92 8.93
C GLU A 28 -9.08 -7.91 8.95
N VAL A 29 -7.86 -8.34 9.29
CA VAL A 29 -6.66 -7.50 9.38
C VAL A 29 -5.63 -7.92 8.33
N THR A 30 -5.52 -7.13 7.27
CA THR A 30 -4.50 -7.35 6.24
C THR A 30 -3.13 -6.83 6.68
N LEU A 31 -2.13 -7.70 6.69
CA LEU A 31 -0.72 -7.30 6.86
C LEU A 31 -0.16 -6.76 5.53
N LEU A 32 0.13 -5.46 5.49
CA LEU A 32 0.84 -4.81 4.39
C LEU A 32 2.33 -4.65 4.73
N ALA A 33 3.22 -5.35 4.02
CA ALA A 33 4.66 -5.26 4.25
C ALA A 33 5.23 -4.01 3.56
N VAL A 34 5.76 -3.06 4.32
CA VAL A 34 6.34 -1.82 3.77
C VAL A 34 7.78 -2.09 3.33
N SER A 35 8.02 -2.06 2.02
CA SER A 35 9.27 -2.47 1.40
C SER A 35 10.12 -1.32 0.85
N LYS A 36 9.72 -0.07 1.07
CA LYS A 36 10.53 1.12 0.71
C LYS A 36 11.96 0.99 1.21
N THR A 37 12.91 1.42 0.40
CA THR A 37 14.36 1.35 0.61
C THR A 37 14.92 -0.07 0.81
N LYS A 38 14.13 -1.13 0.59
CA LYS A 38 14.60 -2.52 0.65
C LYS A 38 14.85 -3.05 -0.77
N PRO A 39 15.91 -3.86 -0.97
CA PRO A 39 16.21 -4.45 -2.27
C PRO A 39 15.14 -5.48 -2.66
N ALA A 40 15.06 -5.82 -3.95
CA ALA A 40 14.16 -6.85 -4.45
C ALA A 40 14.36 -8.20 -3.74
N SER A 41 15.60 -8.57 -3.38
CA SER A 41 15.91 -9.81 -2.65
C SER A 41 15.19 -9.93 -1.30
N ALA A 42 15.03 -8.82 -0.57
CA ALA A 42 14.26 -8.83 0.67
C ALA A 42 12.76 -9.06 0.43
N ILE A 43 12.25 -8.62 -0.72
CA ILE A 43 10.87 -8.86 -1.14
C ILE A 43 10.71 -10.32 -1.60
N GLU A 44 11.70 -10.89 -2.30
CA GLU A 44 11.75 -12.31 -2.66
C GLU A 44 11.67 -13.22 -1.41
N GLU A 45 12.47 -12.93 -0.38
CA GLU A 45 12.41 -13.64 0.91
C GLU A 45 11.01 -13.53 1.55
N ALA A 46 10.40 -12.34 1.52
CA ALA A 46 9.05 -12.13 2.04
C ALA A 46 7.99 -12.91 1.22
N ILE A 47 8.14 -12.95 -0.11
CA ILE A 47 7.28 -13.72 -1.02
C ILE A 47 7.41 -15.21 -0.73
N ALA A 48 8.63 -15.72 -0.52
CA ALA A 48 8.89 -17.10 -0.14
C ALA A 48 8.22 -17.44 1.21
N ALA A 49 8.18 -16.49 2.16
CA ALA A 49 7.44 -16.60 3.42
C ALA A 49 5.92 -16.35 3.30
N GLY A 50 5.38 -16.32 2.08
CA GLY A 50 3.94 -16.21 1.80
C GLY A 50 3.38 -14.80 1.81
N GLN A 51 4.20 -13.75 1.96
CA GLN A 51 3.73 -12.37 1.85
C GLN A 51 3.34 -12.03 0.41
N ARG A 52 2.23 -11.33 0.23
CA ARG A 52 1.71 -10.96 -1.10
C ARG A 52 1.41 -9.47 -1.27
N ALA A 53 1.08 -8.77 -0.18
CA ALA A 53 0.79 -7.33 -0.22
C ALA A 53 2.02 -6.51 0.21
N PHE A 54 2.43 -5.57 -0.63
CA PHE A 54 3.59 -4.70 -0.42
C PHE A 54 3.25 -3.22 -0.54
N GLY A 55 3.82 -2.41 0.34
CA GLY A 55 3.63 -0.97 0.41
C GLY A 55 4.87 -0.20 0.01
N GLU A 56 4.73 0.73 -0.93
CA GLU A 56 5.82 1.59 -1.43
C GLU A 56 5.50 3.07 -1.27
N ASN A 57 6.52 3.85 -0.90
CA ASN A 57 6.39 5.30 -0.69
C ASN A 57 6.86 6.13 -1.88
N TYR A 58 7.80 5.59 -2.66
CA TYR A 58 8.45 6.31 -3.75
C TYR A 58 8.02 5.68 -5.07
N VAL A 59 7.37 6.49 -5.92
CA VAL A 59 6.75 6.00 -7.17
C VAL A 59 7.74 5.25 -8.05
N GLN A 60 8.92 5.81 -8.27
CA GLN A 60 9.92 5.22 -9.17
C GLN A 60 10.45 3.89 -8.64
N GLU A 61 10.84 3.85 -7.36
CA GLU A 61 11.29 2.62 -6.70
C GLU A 61 10.22 1.52 -6.75
N GLY A 62 8.96 1.88 -6.48
CA GLY A 62 7.86 0.93 -6.52
C GLY A 62 7.59 0.40 -7.93
N VAL A 63 7.61 1.25 -8.95
CA VAL A 63 7.45 0.83 -10.36
C VAL A 63 8.58 -0.11 -10.78
N GLU A 64 9.82 0.19 -10.40
CA GLU A 64 10.97 -0.67 -10.69
C GLU A 64 10.80 -2.07 -10.08
N LYS A 65 10.34 -2.16 -8.82
CA LYS A 65 10.04 -3.43 -8.16
C LYS A 65 8.88 -4.18 -8.82
N ILE A 66 7.78 -3.48 -9.13
CA ILE A 66 6.62 -4.07 -9.81
C ILE A 66 7.05 -4.71 -11.13
N ASN A 67 7.77 -3.96 -11.96
CA ASN A 67 8.25 -4.45 -13.25
C ASN A 67 9.24 -5.61 -13.08
N HIS A 68 10.14 -5.56 -12.10
CA HIS A 68 11.07 -6.64 -11.79
C HIS A 68 10.33 -7.97 -11.51
N PHE A 69 9.31 -7.95 -10.63
CA PHE A 69 8.55 -9.16 -10.30
C PHE A 69 7.63 -9.63 -11.43
N GLN A 70 7.07 -8.70 -12.22
CA GLN A 70 6.31 -9.04 -13.42
C GLN A 70 7.18 -9.72 -14.48
N GLN A 71 8.39 -9.20 -14.73
CA GLN A 71 9.35 -9.79 -15.66
C GLN A 71 9.86 -11.16 -15.18
N ALA A 72 9.98 -11.35 -13.87
CA ALA A 72 10.28 -12.64 -13.26
C ALA A 72 9.09 -13.63 -13.27
N GLY A 73 7.92 -13.24 -13.79
CA GLY A 73 6.73 -14.09 -13.86
C GLY A 73 6.05 -14.35 -12.52
N VAL A 74 6.37 -13.56 -11.49
CA VAL A 74 5.75 -13.70 -10.16
C VAL A 74 4.34 -13.13 -10.20
N SER A 75 3.36 -13.96 -9.87
CA SER A 75 1.94 -13.61 -9.88
C SER A 75 1.34 -13.54 -8.47
N GLY A 76 0.16 -12.93 -8.36
CA GLY A 76 -0.58 -12.84 -7.09
C GLY A 76 -0.04 -11.81 -6.09
N LEU A 77 0.83 -10.90 -6.51
CA LEU A 77 1.27 -9.77 -5.70
C LEU A 77 0.26 -8.63 -5.74
N GLN A 78 0.18 -7.87 -4.65
CA GLN A 78 -0.59 -6.64 -4.54
C GLN A 78 0.31 -5.49 -4.14
N TRP A 79 0.30 -4.41 -4.93
CA TRP A 79 1.14 -3.24 -4.73
C TRP A 79 0.31 -2.04 -4.29
N HIS A 80 0.68 -1.49 -3.14
CA HIS A 80 0.00 -0.37 -2.51
C HIS A 80 0.92 0.85 -2.50
N PHE A 81 0.50 1.93 -3.14
CA PHE A 81 1.17 3.21 -3.00
C PHE A 81 0.69 3.88 -1.70
N ILE A 82 1.61 4.11 -0.77
CA ILE A 82 1.31 4.65 0.57
C ILE A 82 2.11 5.94 0.87
N GLY A 83 2.79 6.49 -0.13
CA GLY A 83 3.52 7.75 -0.03
C GLY A 83 2.70 8.97 -0.45
N PRO A 84 3.17 10.20 -0.19
CA PRO A 84 2.53 11.40 -0.70
C PRO A 84 2.59 11.44 -2.23
N LEU A 85 1.44 11.67 -2.89
CA LEU A 85 1.36 11.68 -4.36
C LEU A 85 1.47 13.09 -4.96
N GLN A 86 2.54 13.29 -5.73
CA GLN A 86 2.72 14.48 -6.57
C GLN A 86 1.95 14.31 -7.89
N SER A 87 1.29 15.37 -8.36
CA SER A 87 0.41 15.32 -9.54
C SER A 87 1.12 14.89 -10.84
N ASN A 88 2.41 15.19 -10.98
CA ASN A 88 3.22 14.79 -12.14
C ASN A 88 3.58 13.29 -12.15
N LYS A 89 3.45 12.61 -11.00
CA LYS A 89 3.74 11.17 -10.85
C LYS A 89 2.49 10.30 -10.78
N SER A 90 1.29 10.89 -10.86
CA SER A 90 0.02 10.16 -10.76
C SER A 90 -0.15 9.08 -11.83
N ARG A 91 0.37 9.31 -13.04
CA ARG A 91 0.25 8.36 -14.15
C ARG A 91 0.94 7.03 -13.83
N LEU A 92 2.17 7.08 -13.34
CA LEU A 92 2.92 5.89 -12.95
C LEU A 92 2.20 5.10 -11.83
N VAL A 93 1.58 5.80 -10.87
CA VAL A 93 0.76 5.11 -9.86
C VAL A 93 -0.46 4.45 -10.50
N ALA A 94 -1.16 5.15 -11.39
CA ALA A 94 -2.33 4.64 -12.08
C ALA A 94 -2.02 3.46 -13.01
N GLU A 95 -0.83 3.39 -13.61
CA GLU A 95 -0.46 2.34 -14.55
C GLU A 95 0.07 1.07 -13.86
N HIS A 96 0.66 1.19 -12.67
CA HIS A 96 1.40 0.07 -12.06
C HIS A 96 0.83 -0.46 -10.74
N PHE A 97 0.16 0.37 -9.93
CA PHE A 97 -0.27 -0.04 -8.59
C PHE A 97 -1.69 -0.61 -8.56
N ASP A 98 -1.99 -1.41 -7.54
CA ASP A 98 -3.33 -1.94 -7.27
C ASP A 98 -4.12 -1.03 -6.32
N TRP A 99 -3.41 -0.38 -5.39
CA TRP A 99 -3.97 0.51 -4.39
C TRP A 99 -3.23 1.85 -4.30
N CYS A 100 -3.96 2.90 -3.96
CA CYS A 100 -3.42 4.20 -3.54
C CYS A 100 -4.08 4.64 -2.23
N HIS A 101 -3.30 4.71 -1.14
CA HIS A 101 -3.84 4.98 0.21
C HIS A 101 -3.88 6.46 0.58
N THR A 102 -3.33 7.33 -0.27
CA THR A 102 -2.98 8.72 0.06
C THR A 102 -3.76 9.74 -0.76
N VAL A 103 -4.99 9.39 -1.16
CA VAL A 103 -5.87 10.32 -1.87
C VAL A 103 -6.41 11.34 -0.88
N ASP A 104 -6.01 12.60 -1.03
CA ASP A 104 -6.38 13.70 -0.14
C ASP A 104 -7.09 14.88 -0.86
N ARG A 105 -7.27 14.79 -2.18
CA ARG A 105 -7.90 15.85 -2.97
C ARG A 105 -8.47 15.31 -4.27
N LEU A 106 -9.61 15.88 -4.68
CA LEU A 106 -10.33 15.49 -5.89
C LEU A 106 -9.43 15.49 -7.13
N LYS A 107 -8.58 16.51 -7.28
CA LYS A 107 -7.63 16.62 -8.41
C LYS A 107 -6.74 15.39 -8.58
N ILE A 108 -6.30 14.75 -7.50
CA ILE A 108 -5.48 13.53 -7.59
C ILE A 108 -6.34 12.32 -7.95
N ALA A 109 -7.53 12.19 -7.34
CA ALA A 109 -8.47 11.13 -7.66
C ALA A 109 -8.87 11.15 -9.15
N THR A 110 -9.24 12.32 -9.68
CA THR A 110 -9.60 12.51 -11.09
C THR A 110 -8.45 12.09 -12.01
N ARG A 111 -7.22 12.53 -11.71
CA ARG A 111 -6.05 12.18 -12.53
C ARG A 111 -5.76 10.68 -12.51
N LEU A 112 -5.85 10.03 -11.35
CA LEU A 112 -5.67 8.58 -11.23
C LEU A 112 -6.71 7.84 -12.07
N ASN A 113 -7.97 8.28 -12.03
CA ASN A 113 -9.06 7.72 -12.83
C ASN A 113 -8.82 7.89 -14.34
N GLU A 114 -8.49 9.10 -14.80
CA GLU A 114 -8.23 9.41 -16.21
C GLU A 114 -7.00 8.68 -16.78
N GLN A 115 -6.04 8.33 -15.91
CA GLN A 115 -4.77 7.73 -16.31
C GLN A 115 -4.73 6.21 -16.13
N ARG A 116 -5.76 5.59 -15.55
CA ARG A 116 -5.83 4.13 -15.36
C ARG A 116 -6.10 3.46 -16.72
N PRO A 117 -5.20 2.58 -17.21
CA PRO A 117 -5.46 1.84 -18.44
C PRO A 117 -6.72 0.96 -18.34
N ALA A 118 -7.52 0.94 -19.41
CA ALA A 118 -8.81 0.22 -19.43
C ALA A 118 -8.70 -1.31 -19.28
N HIS A 119 -7.53 -1.88 -19.57
CA HIS A 119 -7.29 -3.32 -19.41
C HIS A 119 -6.94 -3.72 -17.97
N LEU A 120 -6.70 -2.75 -17.07
CA LEU A 120 -6.44 -3.02 -15.66
C LEU A 120 -7.72 -2.92 -14.84
N PRO A 121 -7.82 -3.67 -13.73
CA PRO A 121 -8.89 -3.46 -12.76
C PRO A 121 -8.90 -2.01 -12.25
N PRO A 122 -10.05 -1.50 -11.76
CA PRO A 122 -10.10 -0.18 -11.14
C PRO A 122 -9.06 -0.05 -10.02
N LEU A 123 -8.33 1.07 -10.01
CA LEU A 123 -7.40 1.38 -8.94
C LEU A 123 -8.18 1.54 -7.64
N LYS A 124 -7.85 0.75 -6.62
CA LYS A 124 -8.48 0.85 -5.32
C LYS A 124 -7.89 2.04 -4.57
N VAL A 125 -8.73 2.83 -3.91
CA VAL A 125 -8.28 4.04 -3.22
C VAL A 125 -8.78 4.07 -1.79
N LEU A 126 -7.94 4.62 -0.90
CA LEU A 126 -8.36 5.08 0.41
C LEU A 126 -8.22 6.60 0.47
N ILE A 127 -9.17 7.25 1.15
CA ILE A 127 -9.09 8.68 1.43
C ILE A 127 -8.26 8.88 2.71
N GLN A 128 -7.21 9.69 2.61
CA GLN A 128 -6.36 9.99 3.75
C GLN A 128 -6.98 11.10 4.59
N ILE A 129 -7.27 10.79 5.86
CA ILE A 129 -7.79 11.76 6.84
C ILE A 129 -6.64 12.21 7.75
N ASN A 130 -6.49 13.52 7.94
CA ASN A 130 -5.63 14.06 9.01
C ASN A 130 -6.41 14.02 10.34
N ILE A 131 -6.09 13.04 11.17
CA ILE A 131 -6.76 12.79 12.46
C ILE A 131 -6.18 13.60 13.63
N SER A 132 -5.02 14.25 13.47
CA SER A 132 -4.33 14.97 14.55
C SER A 132 -4.51 16.49 14.51
N ASP A 133 -5.19 17.02 13.49
CA ASP A 133 -5.38 18.46 13.20
C ASP A 133 -4.08 19.31 13.16
N GLU A 134 -2.92 18.65 13.12
CA GLU A 134 -1.63 19.30 12.88
C GLU A 134 -1.52 19.74 11.43
N GLN A 135 -1.25 21.03 11.20
CA GLN A 135 -1.17 21.62 9.85
C GLN A 135 -0.06 21.02 8.98
N SER A 136 0.96 20.42 9.58
CA SER A 136 2.10 19.80 8.89
C SER A 136 1.79 18.42 8.32
N LYS A 137 0.65 17.79 8.69
CA LYS A 137 0.31 16.42 8.25
C LYS A 137 -0.62 16.42 7.05
N SER A 138 -0.34 15.51 6.11
CA SER A 138 -1.16 15.27 4.92
C SER A 138 -2.53 14.67 5.23
N GLY A 139 -3.47 14.82 4.31
CA GLY A 139 -4.84 14.31 4.42
C GLY A 139 -5.88 15.41 4.54
N ILE A 140 -7.13 15.07 4.24
CA ILE A 140 -8.27 15.99 4.42
C ILE A 140 -8.56 16.16 5.91
N ARG A 141 -8.95 17.38 6.29
CA ARG A 141 -9.43 17.63 7.66
C ARG A 141 -10.76 16.93 7.88
N TRP A 142 -10.89 16.31 9.04
CA TRP A 142 -12.18 15.81 9.51
C TRP A 142 -13.06 17.00 9.92
N LYS A 143 -13.87 17.52 9.00
CA LYS A 143 -14.95 18.44 9.37
C LYS A 143 -16.12 17.60 9.89
N ARG A 144 -16.29 17.57 11.21
CA ARG A 144 -17.51 17.06 11.84
C ARG A 144 -18.67 17.91 11.31
N SER A 145 -19.61 17.32 10.58
CA SER A 145 -20.84 18.02 10.21
C SER A 145 -21.54 18.43 11.50
N THR A 146 -21.58 19.73 11.79
CA THR A 146 -22.52 20.27 12.79
C THR A 146 -23.90 20.16 12.17
N ALA A 147 -24.72 19.27 12.73
CA ALA A 147 -26.16 19.27 12.51
C ALA A 147 -26.78 20.57 13.09
#